data_AF-A0A7X0MX11-F1
#
_entry.id   AF-A0A7X0MX11-F1
#
_cell.length_a   1.000
_cell.length_b   1.000
_cell.length_c   1.000
_cell.angle_alpha   90.00
_cell.angle_beta   90.00
_cell.angle_gamma   90.00
#
_symmetry.space_group_name_H-M   'P 1'
#
loop_
_entity.id
_entity.type
_entity.pdbx_description
1 polymer ?
#
loop_
_entity_poly.entity_id
_entity_poly.type
_entity_poly.pdbx_seq_one_letter_code
_entity_poly.pdbx_strand_id
1 'polypeptide(L)'
;MSPAASLLSFIKPSLAYQFNYLMLCIVWNVAGLILLSNGEQALGPTASVTTIIVLLGFAVAIGLGVWRWPYLYAVATVLLMFLASSAVLPAYTKDPSLWPSDYWRYGGALLNGLGALVCARGLLGFWQWRNRNAKP
;
A
#
# COMPACT_ATOMS: atom_id res chain seq x y z
N MET A 1 2.26 29.30 2.18
CA MET A 1 2.20 27.90 2.67
C MET A 1 3.18 27.08 1.84
N SER A 2 4.03 26.24 2.43
CA SER A 2 4.96 25.41 1.63
C SER A 2 4.18 24.46 0.71
N PRO A 3 4.73 24.06 -0.45
CA PRO A 3 4.08 23.09 -1.34
C PRO A 3 3.67 21.80 -0.60
N ALA A 4 4.49 21.35 0.35
CA ALA A 4 4.21 20.20 1.21
C ALA A 4 2.98 20.41 2.10
N ALA A 5 2.94 21.54 2.82
CA ALA A 5 1.79 21.86 3.67
C ALA A 5 0.51 22.03 2.84
N SER A 6 0.62 22.64 1.66
CA SER A 6 -0.48 22.79 0.69
C SER A 6 -1.00 21.44 0.20
N LEU A 7 -0.14 20.49 -0.18
CA LEU A 7 -0.57 19.15 -0.60
C LEU A 7 -1.21 18.39 0.57
N LEU A 8 -0.59 18.44 1.75
CA LEU A 8 -1.06 17.74 2.95
C LEU A 8 -2.53 18.05 3.28
N SER A 9 -3.01 19.28 3.07
CA SER A 9 -4.41 19.61 3.37
C SER A 9 -5.43 18.84 2.51
N PHE A 10 -5.02 18.31 1.35
CA PHE A 10 -5.88 17.50 0.46
C PHE A 10 -5.80 16.01 0.74
N ILE A 11 -4.65 15.53 1.24
CA ILE A 11 -4.35 14.10 1.32
C ILE A 11 -4.18 13.58 2.74
N LYS A 12 -4.15 14.42 3.79
CA LYS A 12 -3.86 14.03 5.18
C LYS A 12 -4.53 12.73 5.64
N PRO A 13 -5.85 12.53 5.50
CA PRO A 13 -6.48 11.28 5.94
C PRO A 13 -6.01 10.09 5.10
N SER A 14 -5.95 10.25 3.76
CA SER A 14 -5.46 9.20 2.86
C SER A 14 -4.01 8.82 3.17
N LEU A 15 -3.15 9.79 3.43
CA LEU A 15 -1.74 9.60 3.74
C LEU A 15 -1.57 8.75 5.01
N ALA A 16 -2.32 9.06 6.07
CA ALA A 16 -2.32 8.25 7.29
C ALA A 16 -2.77 6.81 7.01
N TYR A 17 -3.83 6.62 6.22
CA TYR A 17 -4.28 5.29 5.85
C TYR A 17 -3.29 4.56 4.93
N GLN A 18 -2.55 5.24 4.06
CA GLN A 18 -1.49 4.64 3.23
C GLN A 18 -0.37 4.10 4.11
N PHE A 19 0.07 4.87 5.12
CA PHE A 19 1.08 4.39 6.07
C PHE A 19 0.57 3.22 6.92
N ASN A 20 -0.67 3.26 7.39
CA ASN A 20 -1.27 2.13 8.11
C ASN A 20 -1.37 0.88 7.24
N TYR A 21 -1.78 1.03 5.97
CA TYR A 21 -1.81 -0.08 5.01
C TYR A 21 -0.42 -0.68 4.79
N LEU A 22 0.60 0.14 4.55
CA LEU A 22 1.99 -0.32 4.40
C LEU A 22 2.48 -1.04 5.66
N MET A 23 2.19 -0.50 6.85
CA MET A 23 2.54 -1.13 8.13
C MET A 23 1.86 -2.50 8.28
N LEU A 24 0.56 -2.59 7.99
CA LEU A 24 -0.17 -3.87 8.06
C LEU A 24 0.39 -4.89 7.08
N CYS A 25 0.74 -4.49 5.86
CA CYS A 25 1.40 -5.38 4.89
C CYS A 25 2.79 -5.83 5.36
N ILE A 26 3.57 -4.95 6.01
CA ILE A 26 4.86 -5.32 6.61
C ILE A 26 4.65 -6.34 7.72
N VAL A 27 3.72 -6.09 8.65
CA VAL A 27 3.39 -7.04 9.73
C VAL A 27 2.94 -8.38 9.17
N TRP A 28 2.11 -8.37 8.13
CA TRP A 28 1.65 -9.59 7.43
C TRP A 28 2.83 -10.40 6.88
N ASN A 29 3.79 -9.75 6.24
CA ASN A 29 4.97 -10.42 5.67
C ASN A 29 5.92 -10.92 6.77
N VAL A 30 6.14 -10.13 7.83
CA VAL A 30 6.95 -10.55 8.98
C VAL A 30 6.35 -11.76 9.67
N ALA A 31 5.03 -11.75 9.94
CA ALA A 31 4.34 -12.90 10.51
C ALA A 31 4.45 -14.13 9.60
N GLY A 32 4.30 -13.96 8.28
CA GLY A 32 4.53 -15.03 7.32
C GLY A 32 5.94 -15.63 7.37
N LEU A 33 6.97 -14.79 7.50
CA LEU A 33 8.36 -15.26 7.64
C LEU A 33 8.59 -16.00 8.96
N ILE A 34 7.97 -15.56 10.05
CA ILE A 34 8.03 -16.27 11.34
C ILE A 34 7.40 -17.66 11.21
N LEU A 35 6.23 -17.78 10.58
CA LEU A 35 5.60 -19.08 10.34
C LEU A 35 6.47 -20.01 9.49
N LEU A 36 7.04 -19.49 8.39
CA LEU A 36 7.96 -20.25 7.54
C LEU A 36 9.19 -20.73 8.32
N SER A 37 9.70 -19.93 9.25
CA SER A 37 10.84 -20.33 10.10
C SER A 37 10.50 -21.49 11.06
N ASN A 38 9.22 -21.69 11.37
CA ASN A 38 8.71 -22.80 12.18
C ASN A 38 8.26 -24.02 11.35
N GLY A 39 8.48 -24.01 10.03
CA GLY A 39 8.00 -25.07 9.12
C GLY A 39 6.50 -25.00 8.82
N GLU A 40 5.85 -23.91 9.22
CA GLU A 40 4.44 -23.66 8.93
C GLU A 40 4.29 -22.89 7.61
N GLN A 41 3.05 -22.85 7.12
CA GLN A 41 2.71 -22.11 5.93
C GLN A 41 2.58 -20.61 6.21
N ALA A 42 3.08 -19.77 5.31
CA ALA A 42 2.95 -18.32 5.44
C ALA A 42 1.50 -17.85 5.31
N LEU A 43 1.16 -16.73 5.97
CA LEU A 43 -0.16 -16.08 5.87
C LEU A 43 -0.56 -15.70 4.43
N GLY A 44 0.43 -15.49 3.55
CA GLY A 44 0.21 -15.32 2.13
C GLY A 44 1.40 -15.82 1.33
N PRO A 45 1.18 -16.26 0.07
CA PRO A 45 2.20 -16.93 -0.74
C PRO A 45 3.35 -16.03 -1.20
N THR A 46 3.28 -14.73 -0.91
CA THR A 46 4.29 -13.72 -1.27
C THR A 46 5.10 -13.23 -0.07
N ALA A 47 4.95 -13.88 1.10
CA ALA A 47 5.70 -13.55 2.30
C ALA A 47 7.20 -13.65 2.03
N SER A 48 7.89 -12.50 2.02
CA SER A 48 9.33 -12.46 1.76
C SER A 48 9.97 -11.19 2.33
N VAL A 49 11.29 -11.28 2.58
CA VAL A 49 12.11 -10.11 2.95
C VAL A 49 12.09 -9.07 1.83
N THR A 50 12.10 -9.50 0.57
CA THR A 50 11.99 -8.62 -0.60
C THR A 50 10.71 -7.78 -0.56
N THR A 51 9.56 -8.38 -0.28
CA THR A 51 8.29 -7.65 -0.15
C THR A 51 8.37 -6.59 0.95
N ILE A 52 8.95 -6.92 2.11
CA ILE A 52 9.12 -5.95 3.22
C ILE A 52 9.97 -4.76 2.79
N ILE A 53 11.10 -5.00 2.13
CA ILE A 53 11.99 -3.94 1.64
C ILE A 53 11.26 -3.04 0.63
N VAL A 54 10.50 -3.63 -0.29
CA VAL A 54 9.69 -2.87 -1.26
C VAL A 54 8.65 -1.99 -0.56
N LEU A 55 7.94 -2.51 0.45
CA LEU A 55 6.95 -1.75 1.22
C LEU A 55 7.59 -0.59 2.00
N LEU A 56 8.77 -0.80 2.59
CA LEU A 56 9.55 0.26 3.23
C LEU A 56 9.98 1.33 2.21
N GLY A 57 10.40 0.90 1.01
CA GLY A 57 10.70 1.79 -0.10
C GLY A 57 9.50 2.67 -0.49
N PHE A 58 8.29 2.10 -0.55
CA PHE A 58 7.06 2.88 -0.77
C PHE A 58 6.78 3.88 0.36
N ALA A 59 6.96 3.48 1.62
CA ALA A 59 6.78 4.38 2.76
C ALA A 59 7.71 5.60 2.66
N VAL A 60 8.98 5.37 2.34
CA VAL A 60 9.97 6.44 2.12
C VAL A 60 9.60 7.30 0.91
N ALA A 61 9.27 6.70 -0.23
CA ALA A 61 8.92 7.43 -1.45
C ALA A 61 7.67 8.31 -1.26
N ILE A 62 6.65 7.81 -0.56
CA ILE A 62 5.46 8.59 -0.21
C ILE A 62 5.83 9.75 0.72
N GLY A 63 6.61 9.49 1.78
CA GLY A 63 7.05 10.53 2.71
C GLY A 63 7.85 11.65 2.03
N LEU A 64 8.86 11.28 1.23
CA LEU A 64 9.65 12.22 0.44
C LEU A 64 8.81 12.95 -0.62
N GLY A 65 7.86 12.24 -1.24
CA GLY A 65 6.97 12.81 -2.23
C GLY A 65 6.09 13.92 -1.67
N VAL A 66 5.55 13.71 -0.46
CA VAL A 66 4.78 14.75 0.23
C VAL A 66 5.67 15.91 0.67
N TRP A 67 6.87 15.61 1.18
CA TRP A 67 7.76 16.64 1.73
C TRP A 67 8.40 17.53 0.67
N ARG A 68 8.82 16.96 -0.46
CA ARG A 68 9.68 17.66 -1.41
C ARG A 68 9.27 17.54 -2.87
N TRP A 69 8.65 16.42 -3.26
CA TRP A 69 8.40 16.09 -4.67
C TRP A 69 6.97 15.54 -4.89
N PRO A 70 5.95 16.42 -5.00
CA PRO A 70 4.55 16.00 -5.09
C PRO A 70 4.25 14.95 -6.18
N TYR A 71 4.96 15.00 -7.31
CA TYR A 71 4.80 14.00 -8.37
C TYR A 71 5.36 12.62 -7.99
N LEU A 72 6.40 12.54 -7.15
CA LEU A 72 6.87 11.27 -6.59
C LEU A 72 5.78 10.63 -5.72
N TYR A 73 5.05 11.43 -4.92
CA TYR A 73 3.90 10.94 -4.16
C TYR A 73 2.86 10.32 -5.08
N ALA A 74 2.51 10.99 -6.18
CA ALA A 74 1.53 10.48 -7.14
C ALA A 74 1.99 9.19 -7.81
N VAL A 75 3.23 9.14 -8.31
CA VAL A 75 3.79 7.94 -8.96
C VAL A 75 3.87 6.77 -7.98
N ALA A 76 4.40 6.99 -6.77
CA ALA A 76 4.46 5.97 -5.74
C ALA A 76 3.07 5.45 -5.36
N THR A 77 2.08 6.34 -5.25
CA THR A 77 0.70 5.97 -4.95
C THR A 77 0.05 5.17 -6.07
N VAL A 78 0.27 5.53 -7.35
CA VAL A 78 -0.24 4.75 -8.49
C VAL A 78 0.36 3.34 -8.49
N LEU A 79 1.67 3.23 -8.33
CA LEU A 79 2.35 1.94 -8.29
C LEU A 79 1.88 1.08 -7.10
N LEU A 80 1.71 1.69 -5.92
CA LEU A 80 1.19 1.00 -4.75
C LEU A 80 -0.26 0.52 -4.96
N MET A 81 -1.10 1.34 -5.60
CA MET A 81 -2.48 0.97 -5.95
C MET A 81 -2.52 -0.22 -6.92
N PHE A 82 -1.62 -0.23 -7.91
CA PHE A 82 -1.50 -1.32 -8.87
C PHE A 82 -1.09 -2.63 -8.19
N LEU A 83 -0.09 -2.58 -7.31
CA LEU A 83 0.36 -3.75 -6.55
C LEU A 83 -0.71 -4.25 -5.57
N ALA A 84 -1.41 -3.35 -4.89
CA ALA A 84 -2.52 -3.70 -4.01
C ALA A 84 -3.63 -4.40 -4.82
N SER A 85 -4.05 -3.82 -5.94
CA SER A 85 -5.07 -4.41 -6.81
C SER A 85 -4.65 -5.78 -7.36
N SER A 86 -3.39 -5.94 -7.77
CA SER A 86 -2.89 -7.21 -8.32
C SER A 86 -2.77 -8.31 -7.26
N ALA A 87 -2.62 -7.96 -5.98
CA ALA A 87 -2.60 -8.91 -4.87
C ALA A 87 -3.99 -9.44 -4.48
N VAL A 88 -5.09 -8.80 -4.92
CA VAL A 88 -6.46 -9.28 -4.69
C VAL A 88 -6.77 -10.50 -5.57
N LEU A 89 -6.40 -10.44 -6.85
CA LEU A 89 -6.77 -11.46 -7.84
C LEU A 89 -6.34 -12.89 -7.47
N PRO A 90 -5.11 -13.14 -6.97
CA PRO A 90 -4.67 -14.48 -6.55
C PRO A 90 -5.58 -15.16 -5.52
N ALA A 91 -6.24 -14.40 -4.66
CA ALA A 91 -7.15 -14.97 -3.65
C ALA A 91 -8.39 -15.63 -4.28
N TYR A 92 -8.66 -15.41 -5.57
CA TYR A 92 -9.77 -16.02 -6.28
C TYR A 92 -9.32 -16.97 -7.41
N THR A 93 -8.08 -16.83 -7.89
CA THR A 93 -7.59 -17.56 -9.07
C THR A 93 -6.52 -18.60 -8.78
N LYS A 94 -5.77 -18.47 -7.68
CA LYS A 94 -4.74 -19.45 -7.32
C LYS A 94 -5.31 -20.55 -6.42
N ASP A 95 -4.59 -21.68 -6.40
CA ASP A 95 -4.86 -22.84 -5.55
C ASP A 95 -5.04 -22.41 -4.08
N PRO A 96 -6.19 -22.70 -3.44
CA PRO A 96 -6.43 -22.39 -2.03
C PRO A 96 -5.38 -22.99 -1.09
N SER A 97 -4.74 -24.10 -1.48
CA SER A 97 -3.68 -24.76 -0.68
C SER A 97 -2.44 -23.89 -0.46
N LEU A 98 -2.34 -22.72 -1.12
CA LEU A 98 -1.28 -21.74 -0.92
C LEU A 98 -1.48 -20.87 0.34
N TRP A 99 -2.61 -20.98 1.03
CA TRP A 99 -2.87 -20.32 2.31
C TRP A 99 -3.13 -21.34 3.42
N PRO A 100 -2.83 -21.01 4.69
CA PRO A 100 -3.12 -21.90 5.82
C PRO A 100 -4.63 -22.09 6.05
N SER A 101 -5.43 -21.10 5.65
CA SER A 101 -6.89 -21.16 5.70
C SER A 101 -7.52 -20.08 4.80
N ASP A 102 -8.80 -20.24 4.49
CA ASP A 102 -9.58 -19.25 3.74
C ASP A 102 -9.67 -17.89 4.47
N TYR A 103 -9.58 -17.89 5.80
CA TYR A 103 -9.54 -16.65 6.58
C TYR A 103 -8.34 -15.78 6.17
N TRP A 104 -7.15 -16.36 6.07
CA TRP A 104 -5.94 -15.64 5.66
C TRP A 104 -5.97 -15.25 4.18
N ARG A 105 -6.52 -16.13 3.34
CA ARG A 105 -6.70 -15.88 1.90
C ARG A 105 -7.57 -14.65 1.65
N TYR A 106 -8.77 -14.63 2.19
CA TYR A 106 -9.70 -13.51 2.00
C TYR A 106 -9.35 -12.30 2.87
N GLY A 107 -8.70 -12.49 4.02
CA GLY A 107 -8.15 -11.40 4.83
C GLY A 107 -7.07 -10.62 4.05
N GLY A 108 -6.19 -11.33 3.35
CA GLY A 108 -5.20 -10.71 2.46
C GLY A 108 -5.85 -9.96 1.30
N ALA A 109 -6.89 -10.55 0.67
CA ALA A 109 -7.64 -9.88 -0.38
C ALA A 109 -8.33 -8.59 0.11
N LEU A 110 -8.95 -8.64 1.28
CA LEU A 110 -9.59 -7.48 1.90
C LEU A 110 -8.58 -6.38 2.23
N LEU A 111 -7.46 -6.71 2.86
CA LEU A 111 -6.40 -5.77 3.19
C LEU A 111 -5.89 -5.03 1.94
N ASN A 112 -5.63 -5.77 0.87
CA ASN A 112 -5.15 -5.20 -0.40
C ASN A 112 -6.24 -4.40 -1.12
N GLY A 113 -7.50 -4.84 -1.11
CA GLY A 113 -8.63 -4.10 -1.66
C GLY A 113 -8.82 -2.74 -0.96
N LEU A 114 -8.75 -2.72 0.37
CA LEU A 114 -8.78 -1.47 1.15
C LEU A 114 -7.57 -0.58 0.84
N GLY A 115 -6.38 -1.17 0.72
CA GLY A 115 -5.17 -0.46 0.31
C GLY A 115 -5.31 0.23 -1.06
N ALA A 116 -5.92 -0.44 -2.02
CA ALA A 116 -6.20 0.12 -3.34
C ALA A 116 -7.17 1.32 -3.27
N LEU A 117 -8.27 1.20 -2.50
CA LEU A 117 -9.23 2.29 -2.29
C LEU A 117 -8.60 3.51 -1.61
N VAL A 118 -7.76 3.27 -0.61
CA VAL A 118 -7.00 4.31 0.08
C VAL A 118 -6.06 5.04 -0.88
N CYS A 119 -5.36 4.30 -1.76
CA CYS A 119 -4.50 4.91 -2.77
C CYS A 119 -5.32 5.72 -3.80
N ALA A 120 -6.46 5.21 -4.26
CA ALA A 120 -7.36 5.95 -5.14
C ALA A 120 -7.80 7.29 -4.51
N ARG A 121 -8.17 7.27 -3.22
CA ARG A 121 -8.54 8.49 -2.49
C ARG A 121 -7.38 9.47 -2.33
N GLY A 122 -6.15 8.97 -2.18
CA GLY A 122 -4.91 9.77 -2.19
C GLY A 122 -4.66 10.45 -3.53
N LEU A 123 -4.80 9.72 -4.64
CA LEU A 123 -4.66 10.26 -6.01
C LEU A 123 -5.72 11.32 -6.32
N LEU A 124 -6.97 11.10 -5.90
CA LEU A 124 -8.03 12.12 -6.01
C LEU A 124 -7.65 13.41 -5.27
N GLY A 125 -7.09 13.30 -4.07
CA GLY A 125 -6.59 14.46 -3.32
C GLY A 125 -5.44 15.17 -4.02
N PHE A 126 -4.48 14.41 -4.57
CA PHE A 126 -3.40 14.97 -5.38
C PHE A 126 -3.92 15.69 -6.63
N TRP A 127 -4.89 15.11 -7.34
CA TRP A 127 -5.50 15.72 -8.53
C TRP A 127 -6.22 17.03 -8.19
N GLN A 128 -6.97 17.07 -7.08
CA GLN A 128 -7.60 18.30 -6.58
C GLN A 128 -6.57 19.38 -6.24
N TRP A 129 -5.49 19.01 -5.55
CA TRP A 129 -4.38 19.91 -5.25
C TRP A 129 -3.74 20.46 -6.53
N ARG A 130 -3.42 19.59 -7.50
CA ARG A 130 -2.82 19.99 -8.78
C ARG A 130 -3.71 20.98 -9.52
N ASN A 131 -5.01 20.69 -9.64
CA ASN A 131 -5.95 21.55 -10.36
C ASN A 131 -6.16 22.92 -9.70
N ARG A 132 -6.04 23.01 -8.38
CA ARG A 132 -6.09 24.32 -7.70
C ARG A 132 -4.84 25.15 -7.95
N ASN A 133 -3.67 24.53 -8.01
CA ASN A 133 -2.40 25.24 -8.22
C ASN A 133 -2.04 25.45 -9.71
N ALA A 134 -2.77 24.82 -10.63
CA ALA A 134 -2.61 25.00 -12.07
C ALA A 134 -3.46 26.16 -12.64
N LYS A 135 -4.35 26.76 -11.83
CA LYS A 135 -5.10 27.95 -12.24
C LYS A 135 -4.17 29.17 -12.07
N PRO A 136 -4.01 30.00 -13.12
CA PRO A 136 -3.20 31.21 -13.07
C PRO A 136 -3.74 32.23 -12.07
#